data_AF-P77601-F1
#
_entry.id   AF-P77601-F1
#
_cell.length_a   1.000
_cell.length_b   1.000
_cell.length_c   1.000
_cell.angle_alpha   90.00
_cell.angle_beta   90.00
_cell.angle_gamma   90.00
#
_symmetry.space_group_name_H-M   'P 1'
#
loop_
_entity.id
_entity.type
_entity.pdbx_description
1 polymer ?
#
loop_
_entity_poly.entity_id
_entity_poly.type
_entity_poly.pdbx_seq_one_letter_code
_entity_poly.pdbx_strand_id
1 'polypeptide(L)'
;MRYDKELTENEMIRQKILQQLLEWIECNLEHPISIEDIAQKSGYSRRNIQLLFRNFMHVPLGEYIRKRRLCRAAILVRLTAKSMLDIALSLHFDSQQSFSREFKKLFGCSPREYRHRDYWDLANIFPSFLIRQQQKTECRLINFPETPIFGNSFKYDIEVSNKSPDEEVKLRRHHLARCMKNFKTDIYFVSTFEPSTKSVDLLTVETFAGTVCEYADMPKEWTTTRGLYDPTHVIWTQA
;
A
#
# COMPACT_ATOMS: atom_id res chain seq x y z
N MET A 1 -12.68 6.17 41.99
CA MET A 1 -11.24 6.11 41.64
C MET A 1 -10.73 4.71 41.32
N ARG A 2 -10.89 3.68 42.17
CA ARG A 2 -10.40 2.31 41.84
C ARG A 2 -11.16 1.67 40.66
N TYR A 3 -12.48 1.81 40.64
CA TYR A 3 -13.36 1.33 39.56
C TYR A 3 -13.07 1.97 38.19
N ASP A 4 -12.88 3.30 38.14
CA ASP A 4 -12.57 3.98 36.87
C ASP A 4 -11.22 3.54 36.29
N LYS A 5 -10.24 3.26 37.16
CA LYS A 5 -8.89 2.79 36.78
C LYS A 5 -8.94 1.37 36.22
N GLU A 6 -9.66 0.46 36.85
CA GLU A 6 -9.85 -0.91 36.34
C GLU A 6 -10.65 -0.93 35.03
N LEU A 7 -11.63 -0.03 34.87
CA LEU A 7 -12.38 0.10 33.63
C LEU A 7 -11.47 0.57 32.49
N THR A 8 -10.60 1.56 32.75
CA THR A 8 -9.63 2.05 31.76
C THR A 8 -8.57 1.01 31.42
N GLU A 9 -8.06 0.25 32.40
CA GLU A 9 -7.11 -0.84 32.14
C GLU A 9 -7.71 -1.93 31.25
N ASN A 10 -8.94 -2.38 31.54
CA ASN A 10 -9.63 -3.37 30.71
C ASN A 10 -9.95 -2.85 29.30
N GLU A 11 -10.24 -1.55 29.15
CA GLU A 11 -10.40 -0.89 27.85
C GLU A 11 -9.08 -0.92 27.07
N MET A 12 -7.97 -0.53 27.69
CA MET A 12 -6.64 -0.52 27.08
C MET A 12 -6.18 -1.92 26.65
N ILE A 13 -6.40 -2.94 27.49
CA ILE A 13 -6.06 -4.33 27.16
C ILE A 13 -6.86 -4.78 25.93
N ARG A 14 -8.18 -4.51 25.90
CA ARG A 14 -9.04 -4.83 24.75
C ARG A 14 -8.58 -4.15 23.48
N GLN A 15 -8.21 -2.87 23.54
CA GLN A 15 -7.68 -2.12 22.40
C GLN A 15 -6.38 -2.73 21.88
N LYS A 16 -5.46 -3.09 22.78
CA LYS A 16 -4.18 -3.71 22.40
C LYS A 16 -4.37 -5.09 21.75
N ILE A 17 -5.27 -5.91 22.29
CA ILE A 17 -5.62 -7.21 21.69
C ILE A 17 -6.22 -7.00 20.29
N LEU A 18 -7.12 -6.03 20.13
CA LEU A 18 -7.72 -5.71 18.83
C LEU A 18 -6.68 -5.21 17.82
N GLN A 19 -5.72 -4.40 18.24
CA GLN A 19 -4.64 -3.94 17.38
C GLN A 19 -3.76 -5.10 16.89
N GLN A 20 -3.35 -5.99 17.79
CA GLN A 20 -2.58 -7.19 17.43
C GLN A 20 -3.38 -8.15 16.53
N LEU A 21 -4.68 -8.25 16.76
CA LEU A 21 -5.56 -9.04 15.90
C LEU A 21 -5.66 -8.41 14.51
N LEU A 22 -5.83 -7.09 14.42
CA LEU A 22 -5.85 -6.37 13.15
C LEU A 22 -4.54 -6.57 12.39
N GLU A 23 -3.39 -6.35 13.01
CA GLU A 23 -2.06 -6.64 12.43
C GLU A 23 -1.97 -8.05 11.85
N TRP A 24 -2.47 -9.03 12.59
CA TRP A 24 -2.46 -10.39 12.10
C TRP A 24 -3.40 -10.60 10.91
N ILE A 25 -4.62 -10.07 10.94
CA ILE A 25 -5.54 -10.14 9.80
C ILE A 25 -4.91 -9.51 8.57
N GLU A 26 -4.26 -8.35 8.73
CA GLU A 26 -3.56 -7.65 7.66
C GLU A 26 -2.49 -8.49 7.00
N CYS A 27 -1.64 -9.14 7.80
CA CYS A 27 -0.58 -9.99 7.28
C CYS A 27 -1.09 -11.30 6.65
N ASN A 28 -2.35 -11.69 6.89
CA ASN A 28 -2.91 -12.98 6.46
C ASN A 28 -4.03 -12.85 5.41
N LEU A 29 -4.24 -11.69 4.79
CA LEU A 29 -5.34 -11.50 3.82
C LEU A 29 -5.28 -12.48 2.62
N GLU A 30 -4.08 -12.88 2.21
CA GLU A 30 -3.80 -13.84 1.12
C GLU A 30 -3.73 -15.30 1.60
N HIS A 31 -3.96 -15.53 2.89
CA HIS A 31 -4.04 -16.84 3.50
C HIS A 31 -5.48 -17.15 3.96
N PRO A 32 -5.84 -18.43 4.11
CA PRO A 32 -7.11 -18.79 4.73
C PRO A 32 -7.18 -18.17 6.12
N ILE A 33 -8.28 -17.48 6.41
CA ILE A 33 -8.56 -16.91 7.73
C ILE A 33 -9.88 -17.51 8.18
N SER A 34 -9.85 -18.34 9.22
CA SER A 34 -11.06 -18.80 9.89
C SER A 34 -11.40 -17.94 11.11
N ILE A 35 -12.66 -17.97 11.54
CA ILE A 35 -13.08 -17.27 12.76
C ILE A 35 -12.50 -17.97 14.00
N GLU A 36 -12.26 -19.28 13.87
CA GLU A 36 -11.61 -20.12 14.85
C GLU A 36 -10.17 -19.66 15.12
N ASP A 37 -9.39 -19.41 14.06
CA ASP A 37 -8.02 -18.88 14.17
C ASP A 37 -8.01 -17.53 14.89
N ILE A 38 -8.96 -16.66 14.55
CA ILE A 38 -9.10 -15.34 15.16
C ILE A 38 -9.42 -15.46 16.65
N ALA A 39 -10.39 -16.30 17.01
CA ALA A 39 -10.79 -16.54 18.40
C ALA A 39 -9.63 -17.12 19.24
N GLN A 40 -8.93 -18.11 18.69
CA GLN A 40 -7.76 -18.72 19.35
C GLN A 40 -6.67 -17.68 19.59
N LYS A 41 -6.38 -16.84 18.59
CA LYS A 41 -5.32 -15.83 18.68
C LYS A 41 -5.68 -14.67 19.59
N SER A 42 -6.96 -14.32 19.71
CA SER A 42 -7.41 -13.26 20.61
C SER A 42 -7.63 -13.74 22.05
N GLY A 43 -7.68 -15.05 22.30
CA GLY A 43 -8.04 -15.62 23.61
C GLY A 43 -9.52 -15.44 23.99
N TYR A 44 -10.38 -15.09 23.03
CA TYR A 44 -11.81 -14.87 23.24
C TYR A 44 -12.62 -15.93 22.52
N SER A 45 -13.84 -16.18 22.99
CA SER A 45 -14.79 -16.98 22.22
C SER A 45 -15.15 -16.30 20.89
N ARG A 46 -15.57 -17.08 19.88
CA ARG A 46 -15.96 -16.57 18.54
C ARG A 46 -16.98 -15.43 18.63
N ARG A 47 -17.99 -15.58 19.49
CA ARG A 47 -19.03 -14.56 19.70
C ARG A 47 -18.45 -13.29 20.33
N ASN A 48 -17.62 -13.44 21.37
CA ASN A 48 -17.08 -12.29 22.08
C ASN A 48 -16.12 -11.49 21.21
N ILE A 49 -15.25 -12.14 20.43
CA ILE A 49 -14.32 -11.41 19.55
C ILE A 49 -15.06 -10.68 18.43
N GLN A 50 -16.10 -11.29 17.85
CA GLN A 50 -16.93 -10.61 16.84
C GLN A 50 -17.66 -9.39 17.41
N LEU A 51 -18.23 -9.50 18.61
CA LEU A 51 -18.88 -8.38 19.28
C LEU A 51 -17.89 -7.27 19.63
N LEU A 52 -16.75 -7.65 20.23
CA LEU A 52 -15.69 -6.72 20.59
C LEU A 52 -15.18 -5.97 19.35
N PHE A 53 -14.90 -6.70 18.26
CA PHE A 53 -14.47 -6.12 17.00
C PHE A 53 -15.53 -5.18 16.42
N ARG A 54 -16.80 -5.60 16.37
CA ARG A 54 -17.90 -4.77 15.85
C ARG A 54 -18.07 -3.49 16.66
N ASN A 55 -17.97 -3.56 17.98
CA ASN A 55 -18.12 -2.39 18.85
C ASN A 55 -16.98 -1.39 18.65
N PHE A 56 -15.76 -1.88 18.42
CA PHE A 56 -14.58 -1.03 18.23
C PHE A 56 -14.46 -0.48 16.81
N MET A 57 -14.68 -1.30 15.79
CA MET A 57 -14.48 -0.95 14.38
C MET A 57 -15.76 -0.43 13.70
N HIS A 58 -16.91 -0.55 14.35
CA HIS A 58 -18.24 -0.27 13.79
C HIS A 58 -18.57 -1.04 12.50
N VAL A 59 -17.84 -2.13 12.23
CA VAL A 59 -18.01 -3.00 11.07
C VAL A 59 -17.89 -4.46 11.52
N PRO A 60 -18.71 -5.39 11.01
CA PRO A 60 -18.56 -6.81 11.28
C PRO A 60 -17.19 -7.35 10.83
N LEU A 61 -16.60 -8.24 11.64
CA LEU A 61 -15.27 -8.81 11.38
C LEU A 61 -15.14 -9.44 9.97
N GLY A 62 -16.11 -10.27 9.56
CA GLY A 62 -16.08 -10.90 8.24
C GLY A 62 -16.24 -9.89 7.09
N GLU A 63 -16.97 -8.81 7.31
CA GLU A 63 -17.10 -7.73 6.33
C GLU A 63 -15.80 -6.93 6.20
N TYR A 64 -15.12 -6.66 7.32
CA TYR A 64 -13.80 -6.04 7.33
C TYR A 64 -12.80 -6.84 6.49
N ILE A 65 -12.66 -8.15 6.77
CA ILE A 65 -11.74 -9.03 6.03
C ILE A 65 -12.05 -9.01 4.53
N ARG A 66 -13.33 -9.11 4.16
CA ARG A 66 -13.76 -9.07 2.76
C ARG A 66 -13.39 -7.76 2.09
N LYS A 67 -13.70 -6.61 2.72
CA LYS A 67 -13.34 -5.28 2.19
C LYS A 67 -11.84 -5.13 2.02
N ARG A 68 -11.04 -5.63 2.97
CA ARG A 68 -9.58 -5.56 2.90
C ARG A 68 -8.99 -6.45 1.82
N ARG A 69 -9.53 -7.66 1.62
CA ARG A 69 -9.21 -8.50 0.47
C ARG A 69 -9.54 -7.81 -0.86
N LEU A 70 -10.70 -7.16 -0.97
CA LEU A 70 -11.05 -6.40 -2.18
C LEU A 70 -10.11 -5.21 -2.44
N CYS A 71 -9.69 -4.50 -1.39
CA CYS A 71 -8.70 -3.43 -1.51
C CYS A 71 -7.34 -3.97 -1.95
N ARG A 72 -6.92 -5.12 -1.40
CA ARG A 72 -5.72 -5.81 -1.84
C ARG A 72 -5.83 -6.26 -3.30
N ALA A 73 -7.01 -6.76 -3.71
CA ALA A 73 -7.28 -7.09 -5.10
C ALA A 73 -7.14 -5.88 -6.02
N ALA A 74 -7.63 -4.70 -5.62
CA ALA A 74 -7.52 -3.48 -6.42
C ALA A 74 -6.05 -3.12 -6.71
N ILE A 75 -5.18 -3.28 -5.71
CA ILE A 75 -3.73 -3.12 -5.87
C ILE A 75 -3.18 -4.15 -6.88
N LEU A 76 -3.47 -5.44 -6.69
CA LEU A 76 -2.98 -6.50 -7.58
C LEU A 76 -3.51 -6.35 -9.01
N VAL A 77 -4.76 -5.96 -9.18
CA VAL A 77 -5.40 -5.73 -10.48
C VAL A 77 -4.67 -4.63 -11.26
N ARG A 78 -4.20 -3.58 -10.58
CA ARG A 78 -3.50 -2.44 -11.19
C ARG A 78 -2.01 -2.70 -11.40
N LEU A 79 -1.34 -3.28 -10.42
CA LEU A 79 0.12 -3.37 -10.38
C LEU A 79 0.68 -4.69 -10.92
N THR A 80 -0.16 -5.67 -11.19
CA THR A 80 0.30 -7.00 -11.64
C THR A 80 -0.44 -7.46 -12.90
N ALA A 81 0.22 -8.37 -13.64
CA ALA A 81 -0.35 -9.00 -14.82
C ALA A 81 -1.19 -10.25 -14.50
N LYS A 82 -1.41 -10.57 -13.21
CA LYS A 82 -2.19 -11.74 -12.78
C LYS A 82 -3.56 -11.81 -13.43
N SER A 83 -4.04 -13.04 -13.68
CA SER A 83 -5.40 -13.22 -14.17
C SER A 83 -6.42 -12.87 -13.07
N MET A 84 -7.64 -12.52 -13.48
CA MET A 84 -8.71 -12.23 -12.51
C MET A 84 -9.08 -13.46 -11.68
N LEU A 85 -8.89 -14.66 -12.24
CA LEU A 85 -9.09 -15.92 -11.54
C LEU A 85 -8.02 -16.10 -10.45
N ASP A 86 -6.73 -15.90 -10.80
CA ASP A 86 -5.63 -16.05 -9.84
C ASP A 86 -5.76 -15.07 -8.68
N ILE A 87 -6.10 -13.81 -8.96
CA ILE A 87 -6.34 -12.80 -7.92
C ILE A 87 -7.51 -13.19 -7.02
N ALA A 88 -8.60 -13.71 -7.59
CA ALA A 88 -9.76 -14.14 -6.82
C ALA A 88 -9.39 -15.30 -5.88
N LEU A 89 -8.70 -16.32 -6.40
CA LEU A 89 -8.31 -17.50 -5.64
C LEU A 89 -7.25 -17.17 -4.58
N SER A 90 -6.26 -16.34 -4.90
CA SER A 90 -5.23 -15.92 -3.93
C SER A 90 -5.80 -15.12 -2.77
N LEU A 91 -6.97 -14.51 -2.96
CA LEU A 91 -7.69 -13.76 -1.93
C LEU A 91 -8.91 -14.54 -1.39
N HIS A 92 -8.94 -15.86 -1.60
CA HIS A 92 -9.92 -16.79 -1.03
C HIS A 92 -11.37 -16.39 -1.35
N PHE A 93 -11.62 -15.97 -2.59
CA PHE A 93 -12.97 -15.96 -3.15
C PHE A 93 -13.28 -17.31 -3.78
N ASP A 94 -14.52 -17.79 -3.58
CA ASP A 94 -14.94 -19.11 -4.08
C ASP A 94 -14.90 -19.22 -5.61
N SER A 95 -15.00 -18.09 -6.31
CA SER A 95 -15.02 -18.04 -7.77
C SER A 95 -14.65 -16.65 -8.29
N GLN A 96 -14.24 -16.57 -9.55
CA GLN A 96 -14.02 -15.29 -10.23
C GLN A 96 -15.31 -14.45 -10.32
N GLN A 97 -16.47 -15.10 -10.42
CA GLN A 97 -17.78 -14.44 -10.52
C GLN A 97 -18.17 -13.79 -9.19
N SER A 98 -17.97 -14.48 -8.06
CA SER A 98 -18.22 -13.91 -6.74
C SER A 98 -17.27 -12.74 -6.45
N PHE A 99 -15.99 -12.90 -6.77
CA PHE A 99 -15.02 -11.81 -6.71
C PHE A 99 -15.44 -10.59 -7.54
N SER A 100 -15.77 -10.79 -8.82
CA SER A 100 -16.11 -9.69 -9.72
C SER A 100 -17.34 -8.92 -9.26
N ARG A 101 -18.35 -9.62 -8.71
CA ARG A 101 -19.56 -8.99 -8.16
C ARG A 101 -19.24 -8.14 -6.94
N GLU A 102 -18.51 -8.69 -5.96
CA GLU A 102 -18.15 -7.96 -4.74
C GLU A 102 -17.20 -6.79 -5.03
N PHE A 103 -16.27 -6.97 -5.97
CA PHE A 103 -15.40 -5.90 -6.44
C PHE A 103 -16.19 -4.76 -7.07
N LYS A 104 -17.12 -5.07 -7.98
CA LYS A 104 -17.98 -4.06 -8.62
C LYS A 104 -18.85 -3.33 -7.60
N LYS A 105 -19.34 -4.02 -6.57
CA LYS A 105 -20.12 -3.42 -5.48
C LYS A 105 -19.30 -2.39 -4.70
N LEU A 106 -18.00 -2.62 -4.49
CA LEU A 106 -17.15 -1.71 -3.72
C LEU A 106 -16.54 -0.57 -4.57
N PHE A 107 -16.12 -0.86 -5.80
CA PHE A 107 -15.39 0.10 -6.65
C PHE A 107 -16.23 0.71 -7.78
N GLY A 108 -17.50 0.32 -7.92
CA GLY A 108 -18.43 0.82 -8.94
C GLY A 108 -18.16 0.32 -10.37
N CYS A 109 -17.09 -0.43 -10.61
CA CYS A 109 -16.75 -0.99 -11.91
C CYS A 109 -16.17 -2.40 -11.78
N SER A 110 -16.15 -3.16 -12.88
CA SER A 110 -15.57 -4.50 -12.89
C SER A 110 -14.04 -4.46 -12.68
N PRO A 111 -13.43 -5.55 -12.16
CA PRO A 111 -11.98 -5.63 -12.03
C PRO A 111 -11.23 -5.37 -13.35
N ARG A 112 -11.79 -5.82 -14.48
CA ARG A 112 -11.18 -5.62 -15.80
C ARG A 112 -11.22 -4.15 -16.23
N GLU A 113 -12.35 -3.48 -16.05
CA GLU A 113 -12.45 -2.03 -16.29
C GLU A 113 -11.48 -1.27 -15.38
N TYR A 114 -11.42 -1.64 -14.09
CA TYR A 114 -10.51 -1.03 -13.13
C TYR A 114 -9.04 -1.14 -13.56
N ARG A 115 -8.62 -2.27 -14.13
CA ARG A 115 -7.27 -2.45 -14.69
C ARG A 115 -6.95 -1.48 -15.81
N HIS A 116 -7.92 -1.15 -16.67
CA HIS A 116 -7.69 -0.35 -17.88
C HIS A 116 -8.08 1.12 -17.72
N ARG A 117 -8.43 1.58 -16.51
CA ARG A 117 -8.63 3.01 -16.28
C ARG A 117 -7.31 3.76 -16.38
N ASP A 118 -7.39 4.95 -16.97
CA ASP A 118 -6.26 5.87 -17.13
C ASP A 118 -5.78 6.43 -15.78
N TYR A 119 -6.70 6.54 -14.81
CA TYR A 119 -6.41 7.02 -13.47
C TYR A 119 -6.74 5.96 -12.41
N TRP A 120 -6.02 6.03 -11.28
CA TRP A 120 -6.28 5.17 -10.14
C TRP A 120 -7.20 5.87 -9.13
N ASP A 121 -8.47 5.45 -9.09
CA ASP A 121 -9.41 5.91 -8.08
C ASP A 121 -9.16 5.21 -6.73
N LEU A 122 -8.66 5.99 -5.77
CA LEU A 122 -8.38 5.55 -4.41
C LEU A 122 -9.52 5.85 -3.43
N ALA A 123 -10.61 6.50 -3.85
CA ALA A 123 -11.68 6.94 -2.96
C ALA A 123 -12.37 5.79 -2.22
N ASN A 124 -12.45 4.62 -2.87
CA ASN A 124 -13.09 3.42 -2.31
C ASN A 124 -12.11 2.45 -1.63
N ILE A 125 -10.82 2.81 -1.56
CA ILE A 125 -9.86 2.02 -0.80
C ILE A 125 -10.20 2.18 0.68
N PHE A 126 -10.46 1.05 1.34
CA PHE A 126 -10.64 0.98 2.77
C PHE A 126 -9.28 0.75 3.43
N PRO A 127 -8.60 1.80 3.95
CA PRO A 127 -7.25 1.67 4.45
C PRO A 127 -7.20 0.78 5.68
N SER A 128 -6.04 0.17 5.89
CA SER A 128 -5.77 -0.52 7.16
C SER A 128 -5.93 0.44 8.33
N PHE A 129 -6.56 -0.07 9.39
CA PHE A 129 -6.64 0.66 10.65
C PHE A 129 -5.24 1.02 11.18
N LEU A 130 -4.22 0.22 10.86
CA LEU A 130 -2.83 0.46 11.24
C LEU A 130 -2.25 1.73 10.60
N ILE A 131 -2.63 2.02 9.35
CA ILE A 131 -2.18 3.24 8.66
C ILE A 131 -2.72 4.48 9.37
N ARG A 132 -3.93 4.40 9.95
CA ARG A 132 -4.52 5.55 10.67
C ARG A 132 -3.74 5.93 11.92
N GLN A 133 -2.93 5.03 12.48
CA GLN A 133 -2.11 5.32 13.65
C GLN A 133 -0.71 5.86 13.30
N GLN A 134 -0.30 5.79 12.04
CA GLN A 134 1.02 6.31 11.65
C GLN A 134 1.01 7.84 11.59
N GLN A 135 2.17 8.43 11.89
CA GLN A 135 2.38 9.87 11.83
C GLN A 135 2.13 10.34 10.39
N LYS A 136 1.08 11.17 10.20
CA LYS A 136 0.77 11.73 8.89
C LYS A 136 1.95 12.56 8.41
N THR A 137 2.54 12.15 7.30
CA THR A 137 3.46 12.98 6.53
C THR A 137 2.68 14.16 5.97
N GLU A 138 3.25 15.37 6.09
CA GLU A 138 2.64 16.56 5.52
C GLU A 138 2.74 16.48 3.99
N CYS A 139 1.59 16.44 3.32
CA CYS A 139 1.52 16.45 1.87
C CYS A 139 1.01 17.82 1.42
N ARG A 140 1.74 18.45 0.50
CA ARG A 140 1.37 19.75 -0.07
C ARG A 140 1.26 19.62 -1.59
N LEU A 141 0.14 20.07 -2.14
CA LEU A 141 0.01 20.22 -3.58
C LEU A 141 0.77 21.48 -3.99
N ILE A 142 1.77 21.32 -4.85
CA ILE A 142 2.57 22.43 -5.37
C ILE A 142 2.45 22.49 -6.89
N ASN A 143 2.52 23.70 -7.43
CA ASN A 143 2.68 23.90 -8.86
C ASN A 143 4.18 23.99 -9.15
N PHE A 144 4.71 23.03 -9.89
CA PHE A 144 6.14 22.94 -10.18
C PHE A 144 6.38 23.44 -11.61
N PRO A 145 7.17 24.51 -11.82
CA PRO A 145 7.43 25.03 -13.16
C PRO A 145 8.22 24.00 -13.99
N GLU A 146 8.08 24.07 -15.32
CA GLU A 146 8.91 23.25 -16.22
C GLU A 146 10.39 23.55 -15.98
N THR A 147 11.04 22.66 -15.24
CA THR A 147 12.43 22.83 -14.80
C THR A 147 13.20 21.58 -15.21
N PRO A 148 14.33 21.72 -15.94
CA PRO A 148 15.15 20.57 -16.28
C PRO A 148 15.76 19.99 -14.99
N ILE A 149 15.59 18.68 -14.80
CA ILE A 149 16.18 17.94 -13.69
C ILE A 149 17.23 17.00 -14.25
N PHE A 150 18.41 16.99 -13.62
CA PHE A 150 19.55 16.19 -14.04
C PHE A 150 19.76 15.07 -13.04
N GLY A 151 19.96 13.86 -13.55
CA GLY A 151 20.12 12.71 -12.69
C GLY A 151 20.23 11.41 -13.45
N ASN A 152 19.96 10.33 -12.74
CA ASN A 152 20.06 8.98 -13.25
C ASN A 152 18.73 8.25 -13.10
N SER A 153 18.43 7.42 -14.09
CA SER A 153 17.35 6.44 -14.01
C SER A 153 17.90 5.08 -13.60
N PHE A 154 17.14 4.34 -12.82
CA PHE A 154 17.41 2.94 -12.50
C PHE A 154 16.09 2.16 -12.50
N LYS A 155 16.21 0.88 -12.86
CA LYS A 155 15.07 -0.02 -13.01
C LYS A 155 15.30 -1.28 -12.19
N TYR A 156 14.30 -1.69 -11.42
CA TYR A 156 14.36 -2.87 -10.58
C TYR A 156 12.98 -3.52 -10.47
N ASP A 157 12.95 -4.82 -10.19
CA ASP A 157 11.71 -5.56 -9.96
C ASP A 157 11.48 -5.73 -8.46
N ILE A 158 10.21 -5.61 -8.07
CA ILE A 158 9.75 -5.80 -6.70
C ILE A 158 8.61 -6.80 -6.69
N GLU A 159 8.52 -7.60 -5.64
CA GLU A 159 7.34 -8.44 -5.44
C GLU A 159 6.21 -7.59 -4.88
N VAL A 160 5.03 -7.62 -5.50
CA VAL A 160 3.84 -6.94 -4.95
C VAL A 160 3.33 -7.77 -3.79
N SER A 161 4.02 -7.68 -2.65
CA SER A 161 3.74 -8.44 -1.44
C SER A 161 2.74 -7.71 -0.55
N ASN A 162 2.01 -8.47 0.27
CA ASN A 162 1.19 -7.93 1.35
C ASN A 162 1.97 -7.82 2.66
N LYS A 163 3.21 -8.31 2.69
CA LYS A 163 4.10 -8.24 3.85
C LYS A 163 4.78 -6.88 3.89
N SER A 164 5.23 -6.48 5.10
CA SER A 164 5.98 -5.25 5.33
C SER A 164 7.10 -5.11 4.29
N PRO A 165 7.24 -3.97 3.59
CA PRO A 165 8.12 -3.82 2.44
C PRO A 165 9.62 -3.73 2.80
N ASP A 166 10.06 -4.34 3.91
CA ASP A 166 11.36 -4.05 4.53
C ASP A 166 12.55 -4.14 3.56
N GLU A 167 12.61 -5.16 2.70
CA GLU A 167 13.68 -5.30 1.70
C GLU A 167 13.55 -4.30 0.54
N GLU A 168 12.33 -4.04 0.11
CA GLU A 168 12.03 -3.17 -1.02
C GLU A 168 12.33 -1.70 -0.69
N VAL A 169 11.94 -1.28 0.51
CA VAL A 169 12.24 0.05 1.04
C VAL A 169 13.75 0.18 1.30
N LYS A 170 14.50 -0.91 1.54
CA LYS A 170 15.96 -0.84 1.73
C LYS A 170 16.68 -0.45 0.44
N LEU A 171 16.36 -1.06 -0.71
CA LEU A 171 17.01 -0.71 -1.98
C LEU A 171 16.74 0.75 -2.34
N ARG A 172 15.48 1.18 -2.26
CA ARG A 172 15.10 2.56 -2.53
C ARG A 172 15.74 3.53 -1.54
N ARG A 173 15.75 3.21 -0.23
CA ARG A 173 16.46 4.00 0.80
C ARG A 173 17.95 4.07 0.56
N HIS A 174 18.58 2.98 0.12
CA HIS A 174 20.01 2.97 -0.19
C HIS A 174 20.32 3.91 -1.35
N HIS A 175 19.50 3.89 -2.40
CA HIS A 175 19.65 4.82 -3.51
C HIS A 175 19.39 6.27 -3.09
N LEU A 176 18.31 6.51 -2.34
CA LEU A 176 18.01 7.81 -1.72
C LEU A 176 19.19 8.35 -0.90
N ALA A 177 19.75 7.53 -0.01
CA ALA A 177 20.89 7.90 0.82
C ALA A 177 22.16 8.16 0.01
N ARG A 178 22.40 7.39 -1.06
CA ARG A 178 23.54 7.60 -1.96
C ARG A 178 23.41 8.92 -2.72
N CYS A 179 22.22 9.24 -3.24
CA CYS A 179 21.94 10.52 -3.87
C CYS A 179 22.09 11.66 -2.84
N MET A 180 21.46 11.57 -1.66
CA MET A 180 21.54 12.60 -0.61
C MET A 180 22.97 12.90 -0.14
N LYS A 181 23.89 11.93 -0.17
CA LYS A 181 25.29 12.21 0.16
C LYS A 181 26.01 13.07 -0.89
N ASN A 182 25.59 12.98 -2.14
CA ASN A 182 26.25 13.65 -3.26
C ASN A 182 25.65 15.02 -3.55
N PHE A 183 24.39 15.25 -3.18
CA PHE A 183 23.65 16.47 -3.48
C PHE A 183 23.42 17.31 -2.22
N LYS A 184 23.81 18.58 -2.25
CA LYS A 184 23.52 19.57 -1.20
C LYS A 184 22.20 20.32 -1.43
N THR A 185 21.42 19.86 -2.40
CA THR A 185 20.20 20.49 -2.92
C THR A 185 19.04 19.51 -2.82
N ASP A 186 17.83 20.02 -3.05
CA ASP A 186 16.63 19.18 -3.13
C ASP A 186 16.80 18.09 -4.20
N ILE A 187 16.36 16.88 -3.86
CA ILE A 187 16.41 15.73 -4.75
C ILE A 187 14.99 15.34 -5.14
N TYR A 188 14.79 15.18 -6.43
CA TYR A 188 13.54 14.81 -7.03
C TYR A 188 13.58 13.34 -7.41
N PHE A 189 12.53 12.62 -7.00
CA PHE A 189 12.30 11.24 -7.36
C PHE A 189 10.98 11.14 -8.12
N VAL A 190 11.06 10.57 -9.32
CA VAL A 190 9.88 10.22 -10.12
C VAL A 190 9.94 8.73 -10.37
N SER A 191 8.88 8.01 -10.01
CA SER A 191 8.80 6.57 -10.21
C SER A 191 7.62 6.23 -11.10
N THR A 192 7.82 5.37 -12.07
CA THR A 192 6.76 4.72 -12.83
C THR A 192 6.71 3.24 -12.47
N PHE A 193 5.52 2.66 -12.61
CA PHE A 193 5.24 1.30 -12.14
C PHE A 193 4.51 0.55 -13.25
N GLU A 194 5.07 -0.56 -13.69
CA GLU A 194 4.48 -1.42 -14.72
C GLU A 194 4.55 -2.90 -14.31
N PRO A 195 3.57 -3.74 -14.66
CA PRO A 195 3.69 -5.19 -14.45
C PRO A 195 4.95 -5.75 -15.11
N SER A 196 5.72 -6.55 -14.38
CA SER A 196 6.97 -7.11 -14.89
C SER A 196 6.74 -8.13 -16.00
N THR A 197 7.64 -8.14 -16.97
CA THR A 197 7.68 -9.17 -18.03
C THR A 197 8.29 -10.49 -17.56
N LYS A 198 9.01 -10.48 -16.43
CA LYS A 198 9.71 -11.66 -15.91
C LYS A 198 8.80 -12.60 -15.13
N SER A 199 7.83 -12.04 -14.41
CA SER A 199 6.85 -12.78 -13.63
C SER A 199 5.60 -11.95 -13.40
N VAL A 200 4.44 -12.63 -13.35
CA VAL A 200 3.14 -12.01 -13.04
C VAL A 200 3.05 -11.48 -11.61
N ASP A 201 3.93 -11.93 -10.70
CA ASP A 201 3.99 -11.48 -9.30
C ASP A 201 4.83 -10.22 -9.10
N LEU A 202 5.63 -9.87 -10.10
CA LEU A 202 6.60 -8.78 -10.00
C LEU A 202 6.03 -7.49 -10.61
N LEU A 203 6.30 -6.39 -9.93
CA LEU A 203 6.12 -5.03 -10.43
C LEU A 203 7.50 -4.48 -10.77
N THR A 204 7.62 -3.96 -11.97
CA THR A 204 8.81 -3.28 -12.42
C THR A 204 8.69 -1.81 -12.03
N VAL A 205 9.67 -1.32 -11.29
CA VAL A 205 9.77 0.08 -10.88
C VAL A 205 10.92 0.71 -11.65
N GLU A 206 10.60 1.73 -12.42
CA GLU A 206 11.58 2.62 -13.00
C GLU A 206 11.58 3.92 -12.20
N THR A 207 12.74 4.33 -11.72
CA THR A 207 12.87 5.55 -10.91
C THR A 207 13.95 6.43 -11.48
N PHE A 208 13.60 7.68 -11.75
CA PHE A 208 14.53 8.76 -12.00
C PHE A 208 14.81 9.48 -10.68
N ALA A 209 16.09 9.67 -10.37
CA ALA A 209 16.57 10.41 -9.21
C ALA A 209 17.51 11.52 -9.67
N GLY A 210 17.20 12.77 -9.35
CA GLY A 210 17.99 13.90 -9.83
C GLY A 210 17.82 15.16 -9.00
N THR A 211 18.56 16.21 -9.38
CA THR A 211 18.47 17.53 -8.78
C THR A 211 18.44 18.61 -9.86
N VAL A 212 18.08 19.82 -9.46
CA VAL A 212 18.27 21.00 -10.30
C VAL A 212 19.72 21.45 -10.12
N CYS A 213 20.50 21.45 -11.19
CA CYS A 213 21.86 21.98 -11.21
C CYS A 213 22.12 22.78 -12.49
N GLU A 214 23.16 23.61 -12.48
CA GLU A 214 23.64 24.24 -13.70
C GLU A 214 24.33 23.21 -14.59
N TYR A 215 24.18 23.34 -15.92
CA TYR A 215 24.70 22.39 -16.90
C TYR A 215 26.23 22.18 -16.78
N ALA A 216 26.94 23.18 -16.28
CA ALA A 216 28.39 23.13 -16.04
C ALA A 216 28.81 22.12 -14.95
N ASP A 217 27.93 21.84 -13.99
CA ASP A 217 28.18 20.94 -12.87
C ASP A 217 27.70 19.51 -13.14
N MET A 218 27.23 19.22 -14.36
CA MET A 218 26.64 17.93 -14.73
C MET A 218 27.72 16.84 -14.86
N PRO A 219 27.65 15.74 -14.09
CA PRO A 219 28.44 14.55 -14.35
C PRO A 219 28.09 13.95 -15.71
N LYS A 220 29.11 13.52 -16.47
CA LYS A 220 28.95 13.03 -17.86
C LYS A 220 28.01 11.83 -18.00
N GLU A 221 27.77 11.11 -16.92
CA GLU A 221 26.92 9.92 -16.86
C GLU A 221 25.44 10.21 -16.65
N TRP A 222 25.06 11.48 -16.43
CA TRP A 222 23.68 11.85 -16.16
C TRP A 222 22.90 12.18 -17.43
N THR A 223 21.60 11.93 -17.34
CA THR A 223 20.62 12.22 -18.40
C THR A 223 19.69 13.33 -17.94
N THR A 224 19.16 14.08 -18.90
CA THR A 224 18.17 15.14 -18.65
C THR A 224 16.79 14.61 -19.01
N THR A 225 15.81 14.79 -18.11
CA THR A 225 14.40 14.57 -18.44
C THR A 225 13.67 15.91 -18.46
N ARG A 226 12.81 16.12 -19.46
CA ARG A 226 11.89 17.26 -19.49
C ARG A 226 10.53 16.75 -19.02
N GLY A 227 9.99 17.38 -17.97
CA GLY A 227 8.59 17.34 -17.58
C GLY A 227 7.93 15.95 -17.66
N LEU A 228 8.09 15.14 -16.62
CA LEU A 228 7.22 13.96 -16.43
C LEU A 228 6.21 14.27 -15.33
N TYR A 229 5.11 14.91 -15.75
CA TYR A 229 3.87 14.93 -15.00
C TYR A 229 3.10 13.65 -15.36
N ASP A 230 3.35 12.58 -14.61
CA ASP A 230 2.38 11.49 -14.48
C ASP A 230 1.70 11.67 -13.11
N PRO A 231 0.40 12.00 -13.06
CA PRO A 231 -0.33 12.27 -11.81
C PRO A 231 -0.42 11.06 -10.85
N THR A 232 0.15 9.92 -11.21
CA THR A 232 0.08 8.72 -10.39
C THR A 232 1.17 8.61 -9.31
N HIS A 233 2.34 9.28 -9.44
CA HIS A 233 3.49 8.93 -8.59
C HIS A 233 4.50 10.06 -8.32
N VAL A 234 4.35 10.77 -7.18
CA VAL A 234 5.46 11.52 -6.55
C VAL A 234 5.37 11.38 -5.03
N ILE A 235 6.43 10.84 -4.40
CA ILE A 235 6.64 10.91 -2.95
C ILE A 235 7.85 11.80 -2.73
N TRP A 236 7.63 12.94 -2.09
CA TRP A 236 8.66 13.86 -1.64
C TRP A 236 9.31 13.33 -0.35
N THR A 237 10.63 13.44 -0.25
CA THR A 237 11.34 13.39 1.04
C THR A 237 12.33 14.55 1.08
N GLN A 238 12.06 15.57 1.88
CA GLN A 238 13.09 16.51 2.33
C GLN A 238 14.00 15.79 3.33
N ALA A 239 15.29 16.08 3.26
CA ALA A 239 16.29 15.62 4.23
C ALA A 239 16.04 16.21 5.63
#